data_AF-A0A502IPH3-F1
#
_entry.id   AF-A0A502IPH3-F1
#
_cell.length_a   1.000
_cell.length_b   1.000
_cell.length_c   1.000
_cell.angle_alpha   90.00
_cell.angle_beta   90.00
_cell.angle_gamma   90.00
#
_symmetry.space_group_name_H-M   'P 1'
#
loop_
_entity.id
_entity.type
_entity.pdbx_description
1 polymer ?
#
loop_
_entity_poly.entity_id
_entity_poly.type
_entity_poly.pdbx_seq_one_letter_code
_entity_poly.pdbx_strand_id
1 'polypeptide(L)'
;MSRLGPKTHLFVLILASILSTLVSNSLQAHLMVLTCALYLLCNKLPKKALFFVLLYIALMSILSILPDGAGTAIIILYTFARMIPMVMIGIVLMHSTPSSIMCAFEKVYVPKSVLIMICILIRFFPVVLLEMKAIRDGIRSRGIFPQWYSPLIHPAMAYECFFMPLIVRCLKLSAELASSAELRGIECSCARTSIHPVGFRAIDGMAVGLYTLIGAAIYWTGGLNL
;
A
#
# COMPACT_ATOMS: atom_id res chain seq x y z
N MET A 1 -12.11 18.10 0.07
CA MET A 1 -11.17 18.06 1.21
C MET A 1 -10.01 17.15 0.84
N SER A 2 -8.80 17.71 0.70
CA SER A 2 -7.66 17.10 0.00
C SER A 2 -7.06 15.90 0.73
N ARG A 3 -7.27 14.69 0.20
CA ARG A 3 -6.39 13.56 0.52
C ARG A 3 -5.01 13.87 -0.05
N LEU A 4 -3.97 13.66 0.76
CA LEU A 4 -2.58 13.77 0.33
C LEU A 4 -2.32 12.80 -0.83
N GLY A 5 -1.47 13.20 -1.75
CA GLY A 5 -1.15 12.39 -2.92
C GLY A 5 -0.48 11.06 -2.51
N PRO A 6 -0.77 9.95 -3.19
CA PRO A 6 -0.10 8.65 -2.97
C PRO A 6 1.43 8.74 -3.11
N LYS A 7 1.91 9.72 -3.87
CA LYS A 7 3.34 10.05 -4.03
C LYS A 7 3.97 10.50 -2.73
N THR A 8 3.27 11.31 -1.93
CA THR A 8 3.81 11.77 -0.64
C THR A 8 3.90 10.63 0.34
N HIS A 9 2.95 9.69 0.32
CA HIS A 9 3.01 8.50 1.16
C HIS A 9 4.23 7.61 0.85
N LEU A 10 4.55 7.41 -0.43
CA LEU A 10 5.75 6.66 -0.84
C LEU A 10 7.06 7.36 -0.46
N PHE A 11 7.16 8.67 -0.71
CA PHE A 11 8.34 9.45 -0.31
C PHE A 11 8.51 9.48 1.22
N VAL A 12 7.44 9.69 1.97
CA VAL A 12 7.46 9.68 3.44
C VAL A 12 7.81 8.28 3.97
N LEU A 13 7.39 7.20 3.30
CA LEU A 13 7.77 5.84 3.67
C LEU A 13 9.27 5.61 3.51
N ILE A 14 9.85 5.98 2.36
CA ILE A 14 11.29 5.87 2.11
C ILE A 14 12.06 6.72 3.13
N LEU A 15 11.62 7.96 3.35
CA LEU A 15 12.26 8.87 4.29
C LEU A 15 12.19 8.33 5.73
N ALA A 16 11.06 7.76 6.13
CA ALA A 16 10.89 7.14 7.43
C ALA A 16 11.71 5.86 7.58
N SER A 17 11.87 5.06 6.53
CA SER A 17 12.79 3.91 6.57
C SER A 17 14.24 4.36 6.80
N ILE A 18 14.68 5.42 6.12
CA ILE A 18 16.03 5.98 6.29
C ILE A 18 16.20 6.61 7.69
N LEU A 19 15.22 7.37 8.17
CA LEU A 19 15.28 7.96 9.52
C LEU A 19 15.26 6.87 10.60
N SER A 20 14.52 5.78 10.42
CA SER A 20 14.40 4.70 11.40
C SER A 20 15.71 3.91 11.56
N THR A 21 16.51 3.79 10.50
CA THR A 21 17.84 3.17 10.57
C THR A 21 18.88 4.11 11.21
N LEU A 22 18.76 5.42 11.02
CA LEU A 22 19.69 6.42 11.55
C LEU A 22 19.50 6.77 13.04
N VAL A 23 18.33 6.45 13.62
CA VAL A 23 18.03 6.77 15.03
C VAL A 23 18.85 5.88 15.98
N SER A 24 19.73 6.45 16.77
CA SER A 24 20.54 5.72 17.76
C SER A 24 19.98 5.84 19.18
N ASN A 25 19.29 6.93 19.49
CA ASN A 25 18.85 7.25 20.85
C ASN A 25 17.38 6.85 21.13
N SER A 26 17.10 6.42 22.36
CA SER A 26 15.75 6.09 22.83
C SER A 26 14.77 7.27 22.72
N LEU A 27 15.23 8.50 22.99
CA LEU A 27 14.44 9.72 22.89
C LEU A 27 14.04 10.02 21.44
N GLN A 28 14.93 9.78 20.49
CA GLN A 28 14.65 9.95 19.06
C GLN A 28 13.60 8.94 18.56
N ALA A 29 13.61 7.70 19.06
CA ALA A 29 12.62 6.70 18.70
C ALA A 29 11.19 7.12 19.12
N HIS A 30 11.03 7.71 20.31
CA HIS A 30 9.76 8.24 20.78
C HIS A 30 9.26 9.41 19.93
N LEU A 31 10.15 10.36 19.59
CA LEU A 31 9.83 11.48 18.71
C LEU A 31 9.44 11.00 17.30
N MET A 32 10.08 9.95 16.80
CA MET A 32 9.77 9.38 15.49
C MET A 32 8.39 8.69 15.47
N VAL A 33 8.00 7.99 16.54
CA VAL A 33 6.65 7.43 16.66
C VAL A 33 5.60 8.55 16.76
N LEU A 34 5.89 9.63 17.49
CA LEU A 34 4.99 10.78 17.62
C LEU A 34 4.75 11.50 16.28
N THR A 35 5.81 11.71 15.50
CA THR A 35 5.70 12.32 14.15
C THR A 35 4.94 11.42 13.18
N CYS A 36 5.15 10.09 13.23
CA CYS A 36 4.35 9.14 12.46
C CYS A 36 2.87 9.15 12.89
N ALA A 37 2.59 9.28 14.19
CA ALA A 37 1.23 9.37 14.71
C ALA A 37 0.51 10.64 14.25
N LEU A 38 1.20 11.80 14.30
CA LEU A 38 0.71 13.06 13.77
C LEU A 38 0.43 12.97 12.26
N TYR A 39 1.30 12.30 11.50
CA TYR A 39 1.09 12.04 10.08
C TYR A 39 -0.16 11.18 9.82
N LEU A 40 -0.43 10.15 10.63
CA LEU A 40 -1.66 9.36 10.52
C LEU A 40 -2.92 10.17 10.87
N LEU A 41 -2.83 11.07 11.85
CA LEU A 41 -3.94 11.97 12.22
C LEU A 41 -4.28 12.93 11.08
N CYS A 42 -3.28 13.51 10.42
CA CYS A 42 -3.47 14.31 9.20
C CYS A 42 -4.15 13.52 8.07
N ASN A 43 -3.92 12.21 8.01
CA ASN A 43 -4.55 11.29 7.04
C ASN A 43 -5.93 10.77 7.47
N LYS A 44 -6.51 11.31 8.55
CA LYS A 44 -7.86 10.97 9.06
C LYS A 44 -8.05 9.49 9.44
N LEU A 45 -6.98 8.83 9.89
CA LEU A 45 -7.02 7.46 10.42
C LEU A 45 -6.74 7.41 11.94
N PRO A 46 -7.51 8.12 12.79
CA PRO A 46 -7.18 8.30 14.20
C PRO A 46 -7.25 6.98 14.99
N LYS A 47 -8.18 6.08 14.63
CA LYS A 47 -8.31 4.76 15.28
C LYS A 47 -7.07 3.89 15.11
N LYS A 48 -6.43 3.95 13.93
CA LYS A 48 -5.19 3.21 13.64
C LYS A 48 -3.99 3.88 14.32
N ALA A 49 -3.93 5.22 14.32
CA ALA A 49 -2.91 5.96 15.06
C ALA A 49 -2.91 5.59 16.56
N LEU A 50 -4.09 5.61 17.19
CA LEU A 50 -4.24 5.27 18.60
C LEU A 50 -3.80 3.83 18.89
N PHE A 51 -4.21 2.87 18.05
CA PHE A 51 -3.82 1.47 18.20
C PHE A 51 -2.29 1.28 18.17
N PHE A 52 -1.59 1.92 17.24
CA PHE A 52 -0.13 1.78 17.14
C PHE A 52 0.63 2.50 18.24
N VAL A 53 0.15 3.68 18.67
CA VAL A 53 0.74 4.39 19.81
C VAL A 53 0.59 3.56 21.09
N LEU A 54 -0.59 2.97 21.31
CA LEU A 54 -0.86 2.13 22.47
C LEU A 54 -0.06 0.82 22.43
N LEU A 55 0.09 0.22 21.25
CA LEU A 55 0.97 -0.93 21.03
C LEU A 55 2.44 -0.60 21.35
N TYR A 56 2.94 0.56 20.92
CA TYR A 56 4.31 0.99 21.21
C TYR A 56 4.53 1.24 22.71
N ILE A 57 3.60 1.91 23.39
CA ILE A 57 3.66 2.13 24.85
C ILE A 57 3.62 0.80 25.60
N ALA A 58 2.76 -0.13 25.18
CA ALA A 58 2.68 -1.47 25.77
C ALA A 58 4.02 -2.21 25.63
N LEU A 59 4.61 -2.21 24.43
CA LEU A 59 5.92 -2.83 24.19
C LEU A 59 7.04 -2.22 25.04
N MET A 60 7.10 -0.89 25.16
CA MET A 60 8.07 -0.22 26.02
C MET A 60 7.86 -0.55 27.51
N SER A 61 6.61 -0.63 27.97
CA SER A 61 6.32 -1.01 29.36
C SER A 61 6.74 -2.45 29.66
N ILE A 62 6.60 -3.36 28.70
CA ILE A 62 7.04 -4.75 28.82
C ILE A 62 8.58 -4.82 28.87
N LEU A 63 9.29 -4.02 28.05
CA LEU A 63 10.75 -3.93 28.13
C LEU A 63 11.24 -3.52 29.53
N SER A 64 10.57 -2.56 30.19
CA SER A 64 10.97 -2.07 31.51
C SER A 64 10.73 -3.06 32.66
N ILE A 65 9.89 -4.07 32.46
CA ILE A 65 9.53 -5.07 33.47
C ILE A 65 10.40 -6.34 33.33
N LEU A 66 11.05 -6.52 32.17
CA LEU A 66 11.89 -7.70 31.92
C LEU A 66 13.20 -7.63 32.72
N PRO A 67 13.57 -8.72 33.43
CA PRO A 67 14.86 -8.78 34.12
C PRO A 67 16.03 -8.88 33.13
N ASP A 68 17.17 -8.29 33.50
CA ASP A 68 18.39 -8.17 32.67
C ASP A 68 18.98 -9.52 32.18
N GLY A 69 18.52 -10.65 32.73
CA GLY A 69 18.94 -12.00 32.35
C GLY A 69 18.35 -12.53 31.03
N ALA A 70 17.35 -11.86 30.44
CA ALA A 70 16.67 -12.29 29.22
C ALA A 70 17.14 -11.51 27.96
N GLY A 71 18.45 -11.43 27.74
CA GLY A 71 19.05 -10.59 26.68
C GLY A 71 18.49 -10.84 25.27
N THR A 72 18.19 -12.09 24.90
CA THR A 72 17.60 -12.40 23.59
C THR A 72 16.16 -11.86 23.43
N ALA A 73 15.35 -11.93 24.49
CA ALA A 73 13.98 -11.41 24.49
C ALA A 73 13.97 -9.89 24.40
N ILE A 74 14.88 -9.20 25.10
CA ILE A 74 15.02 -7.74 25.06
C ILE A 74 15.40 -7.27 23.65
N ILE A 75 16.35 -7.93 22.99
CA ILE A 75 16.78 -7.59 21.62
C ILE A 75 15.63 -7.77 20.62
N ILE A 76 14.89 -8.88 20.71
CA ILE A 76 13.74 -9.15 19.84
C ILE A 76 12.67 -8.09 20.04
N LEU A 77 12.31 -7.79 21.29
CA LEU A 77 11.25 -6.85 21.62
C LEU A 77 11.62 -5.42 21.21
N TYR A 78 12.88 -5.03 21.40
CA TYR A 78 13.43 -3.75 20.94
C TYR A 78 13.41 -3.62 19.42
N THR A 79 13.73 -4.70 18.70
CA THR A 79 13.67 -4.75 17.23
C THR A 79 12.23 -4.60 16.73
N PHE A 80 11.27 -5.26 17.37
CA PHE A 80 9.85 -5.10 17.05
C PHE A 80 9.36 -3.67 17.32
N ALA A 81 9.72 -3.07 18.45
CA ALA A 81 9.38 -1.69 18.76
C ALA A 81 9.91 -0.70 17.70
N ARG A 82 11.10 -0.98 17.16
CA ARG A 82 11.74 -0.16 16.11
C ARG A 82 11.10 -0.31 14.74
N MET A 83 10.43 -1.43 14.45
CA MET A 83 9.66 -1.63 13.21
C MET A 83 8.29 -0.91 13.19
N ILE A 84 7.74 -0.55 14.35
CA ILE A 84 6.41 0.08 14.46
C ILE A 84 6.23 1.34 13.59
N PRO A 85 7.13 2.34 13.61
CA PRO A 85 6.97 3.53 12.77
C PRO A 85 6.95 3.21 11.27
N MET A 86 7.71 2.19 10.83
CA MET A 86 7.69 1.73 9.43
C MET A 86 6.34 1.11 9.08
N VAL A 87 5.81 0.24 9.96
CA VAL A 87 4.50 -0.42 9.77
C VAL A 87 3.36 0.61 9.78
N MET A 88 3.43 1.63 10.65
CA MET A 88 2.45 2.72 10.72
C MET A 88 2.31 3.44 9.37
N ILE A 89 3.42 3.83 8.74
CA ILE A 89 3.39 4.51 7.44
C ILE A 89 2.99 3.55 6.32
N GLY A 90 3.42 2.28 6.39
CA GLY A 90 2.99 1.24 5.46
C GLY A 90 1.47 1.06 5.43
N ILE A 91 0.78 1.19 6.56
CA ILE A 91 -0.69 1.07 6.63
C ILE A 91 -1.40 2.26 5.98
N VAL A 92 -0.81 3.46 6.05
CA VAL A 92 -1.33 4.62 5.30
C VAL A 92 -1.27 4.36 3.79
N LEU A 93 -0.19 3.72 3.33
CA LEU A 93 -0.05 3.32 1.94
C LEU A 93 -1.07 2.22 1.56
N MET A 94 -1.25 1.19 2.39
CA MET A 94 -2.21 0.10 2.11
C MET A 94 -3.68 0.56 2.13
N HIS A 95 -4.02 1.56 2.95
CA HIS A 95 -5.36 2.13 3.00
C HIS A 95 -5.62 3.16 1.88
N SER A 96 -4.58 3.55 1.13
CA SER A 96 -4.73 4.41 -0.04
C SER A 96 -5.37 3.63 -1.19
N THR A 97 -6.09 4.32 -2.09
CA THR A 97 -6.77 3.60 -3.17
C THR A 97 -5.74 2.95 -4.12
N PRO A 98 -6.02 1.76 -4.67
CA PRO A 98 -5.10 1.08 -5.59
C PRO A 98 -4.70 1.95 -6.79
N SER A 99 -5.68 2.68 -7.32
CA SER A 99 -5.49 3.67 -8.39
C SER A 99 -4.52 4.80 -8.04
N SER A 100 -4.51 5.21 -6.77
CA SER A 100 -3.60 6.24 -6.27
C SER A 100 -2.17 5.67 -6.18
N ILE A 101 -2.01 4.47 -5.61
CA ILE A 101 -0.71 3.80 -5.51
C ILE A 101 -0.06 3.65 -6.89
N MET A 102 -0.84 3.31 -7.91
CA MET A 102 -0.37 3.23 -9.30
C MET A 102 0.10 4.55 -9.87
N CYS A 103 -0.61 5.65 -9.58
CA CYS A 103 -0.20 6.99 -10.01
C CYS A 103 1.12 7.42 -9.33
N ALA A 104 1.48 6.83 -8.19
CA ALA A 104 2.79 7.03 -7.59
C ALA A 104 3.90 6.21 -8.28
N PHE A 105 3.60 4.98 -8.71
CA PHE A 105 4.53 4.16 -9.51
C PHE A 105 4.74 4.68 -10.94
N GLU A 106 3.83 5.51 -11.43
CA GLU A 106 3.86 6.15 -12.74
C GLU A 106 5.18 6.87 -13.09
N LYS A 107 5.93 7.36 -12.11
CA LYS A 107 7.18 8.13 -12.33
C LYS A 107 8.48 7.38 -12.03
N VAL A 108 8.42 6.11 -11.60
CA VAL A 108 9.62 5.29 -11.45
C VAL A 108 10.07 4.86 -12.84
N TYR A 109 10.84 5.71 -13.53
CA TYR A 109 11.60 5.46 -14.78
C TYR A 109 11.07 4.36 -15.72
N VAL A 110 9.75 4.31 -15.96
CA VAL A 110 9.10 3.31 -16.78
C VAL A 110 8.60 4.03 -18.05
N PRO A 111 8.89 3.50 -19.25
CA PRO A 111 8.43 4.11 -20.49
C PRO A 111 6.90 4.21 -20.50
N LYS A 112 6.37 5.33 -21.03
CA LYS A 112 4.94 5.67 -20.96
C LYS A 112 4.01 4.58 -21.50
N SER A 113 4.48 3.74 -22.44
CA SER A 113 3.75 2.58 -22.96
C SER A 113 3.45 1.53 -21.89
N VAL A 114 4.46 1.16 -21.10
CA VAL A 114 4.35 0.15 -20.04
C VAL A 114 3.46 0.65 -18.90
N LEU A 115 3.54 1.94 -18.58
CA LEU A 115 2.72 2.61 -17.59
C LEU A 115 1.22 2.53 -17.94
N ILE A 116 0.86 2.79 -19.21
CA ILE A 116 -0.52 2.68 -19.68
C ILE A 116 -1.01 1.23 -19.57
N MET A 117 -0.17 0.27 -19.93
CA MET A 117 -0.49 -1.16 -19.81
C MET A 117 -0.75 -1.56 -18.35
N ILE A 118 0.12 -1.15 -17.42
CA ILE A 118 -0.07 -1.38 -15.98
C ILE A 118 -1.35 -0.70 -15.48
N CYS A 119 -1.63 0.53 -15.94
CA CYS A 119 -2.82 1.27 -15.56
C CYS A 119 -4.11 0.54 -15.96
N ILE A 120 -4.13 0.06 -17.20
CA ILE A 120 -5.18 -0.80 -17.75
C ILE A 120 -5.31 -2.05 -16.89
N LEU A 121 -4.24 -2.84 -16.70
CA LEU A 121 -4.28 -4.11 -15.97
C LEU A 121 -4.90 -3.98 -14.58
N ILE A 122 -4.52 -2.96 -13.81
CA ILE A 122 -5.06 -2.82 -12.45
C ILE A 122 -6.47 -2.22 -12.45
N ARG A 123 -6.88 -1.46 -13.48
CA ARG A 123 -8.30 -1.09 -13.66
C ARG A 123 -9.15 -2.31 -14.05
N PHE A 124 -8.57 -3.26 -14.78
CA PHE A 124 -9.22 -4.52 -15.15
C PHE A 124 -9.24 -5.53 -14.01
N PHE A 125 -8.31 -5.47 -13.06
CA PHE A 125 -8.27 -6.39 -11.93
C PHE A 125 -9.58 -6.43 -11.10
N PRO A 126 -10.20 -5.29 -10.73
CA PRO A 126 -11.53 -5.26 -10.13
C PRO A 126 -12.62 -5.94 -10.98
N VAL A 127 -12.55 -5.78 -12.31
CA VAL A 127 -13.51 -6.38 -13.24
C VAL A 127 -13.37 -7.90 -13.21
N VAL A 128 -12.13 -8.41 -13.29
CA VAL A 128 -11.85 -9.86 -13.18
C VAL A 128 -12.35 -10.43 -11.86
N LEU A 129 -12.20 -9.72 -10.73
CA LEU A 129 -12.74 -10.17 -9.44
C LEU A 129 -14.28 -10.27 -9.43
N LEU A 130 -14.97 -9.35 -10.10
CA LEU A 130 -16.42 -9.39 -10.24
C LEU A 130 -16.85 -10.58 -11.12
N GLU A 131 -16.15 -10.81 -12.23
CA GLU A 131 -16.36 -11.96 -13.11
C GLU A 131 -16.15 -13.28 -12.38
N MET A 132 -15.07 -13.40 -11.59
CA MET A 132 -14.79 -14.55 -10.74
C MET A 132 -15.91 -14.79 -9.73
N LYS A 133 -16.43 -13.73 -9.11
CA LYS A 133 -17.56 -13.81 -8.19
C LYS A 133 -18.84 -14.26 -8.90
N ALA A 134 -19.14 -13.71 -10.07
CA ALA A 134 -20.31 -14.08 -10.87
C ALA A 134 -20.26 -15.55 -11.31
N ILE A 135 -19.09 -16.03 -11.75
CA ILE A 135 -18.88 -17.45 -12.10
C ILE A 135 -19.10 -18.32 -10.87
N ARG A 136 -18.51 -17.98 -9.72
CA ARG A 136 -18.70 -18.72 -8.46
C ARG A 136 -20.17 -18.76 -8.04
N ASP A 137 -20.87 -17.63 -8.13
CA ASP A 137 -22.28 -17.54 -7.76
C ASP A 137 -23.16 -18.36 -8.74
N GLY A 138 -22.81 -18.40 -10.02
CA GLY A 138 -23.46 -19.25 -11.03
C GLY A 138 -23.19 -20.75 -10.87
N ILE A 139 -22.01 -21.15 -10.41
CA ILE A 139 -21.72 -22.55 -10.07
C ILE A 139 -22.51 -22.96 -8.81
N ARG A 140 -22.62 -22.05 -7.83
CA ARG A 140 -23.41 -22.26 -6.62
C ARG A 140 -24.90 -22.41 -6.90
N SER A 141 -25.46 -21.62 -7.83
CA SER A 141 -26.88 -21.71 -8.20
C SER A 141 -27.23 -23.02 -8.93
N ARG A 142 -26.26 -23.64 -9.60
CA ARG A 142 -26.41 -24.95 -10.25
C ARG A 142 -26.26 -26.15 -9.29
N GLY A 143 -25.97 -25.91 -8.01
CA GLY A 143 -25.88 -26.95 -6.99
C GLY A 143 -24.64 -27.85 -7.07
N ILE A 144 -23.63 -27.51 -7.89
CA ILE A 144 -22.45 -28.35 -8.16
C ILE A 144 -21.51 -28.42 -6.94
N PHE A 145 -21.50 -27.38 -6.10
CA PHE A 145 -20.74 -27.32 -4.84
C PHE A 145 -21.62 -26.82 -3.68
N PRO A 146 -22.38 -27.70 -3.01
CA PRO A 146 -23.21 -27.33 -1.86
C PRO A 146 -22.40 -27.01 -0.60
N GLN A 147 -21.19 -27.56 -0.48
CA GLN A 147 -20.28 -27.36 0.65
C GLN A 147 -18.93 -26.78 0.22
N TRP A 148 -18.34 -25.96 1.09
CA TRP A 148 -17.07 -25.24 0.86
C TRP A 148 -15.86 -26.16 0.62
N TYR A 149 -15.94 -27.44 1.02
CA TYR A 149 -14.88 -28.44 0.86
C TYR A 149 -15.03 -29.33 -0.39
N SER A 150 -16.20 -29.35 -1.04
CA SER A 150 -16.44 -30.15 -2.24
C SER A 150 -15.50 -29.83 -3.43
N PRO A 151 -15.02 -28.59 -3.64
CA PRO A 151 -14.01 -28.29 -4.66
C PRO A 151 -12.65 -28.96 -4.41
N LEU A 152 -12.30 -29.27 -3.15
CA LEU A 152 -11.06 -29.97 -2.81
C LEU A 152 -11.13 -31.46 -3.11
N ILE A 153 -12.32 -32.06 -3.01
CA ILE A 153 -12.52 -33.50 -3.19
C ILE A 153 -12.44 -33.87 -4.69
N HIS A 154 -12.91 -33.00 -5.59
CA HIS A 154 -12.90 -33.22 -7.04
C HIS A 154 -12.23 -32.05 -7.79
N PRO A 155 -10.89 -31.94 -7.71
CA PRO A 155 -10.14 -30.80 -8.25
C PRO A 155 -10.25 -30.67 -9.77
N ALA A 156 -10.34 -31.79 -10.52
CA ALA A 156 -10.48 -31.76 -11.97
C ALA A 156 -11.81 -31.14 -12.42
N MET A 157 -12.92 -31.52 -11.78
CA MET A 157 -14.25 -30.97 -12.08
C MET A 157 -14.37 -29.50 -11.66
N ALA A 158 -13.77 -29.14 -10.52
CA ALA A 158 -13.69 -27.74 -10.09
C ALA A 158 -12.88 -26.89 -11.07
N TYR A 159 -11.80 -27.44 -11.63
CA TYR A 159 -10.99 -26.75 -12.63
C TYR A 159 -11.78 -26.47 -13.91
N GLU A 160 -12.42 -27.48 -14.49
CA GLU A 160 -13.20 -27.32 -15.72
C GLU A 160 -14.40 -26.37 -15.54
N CYS A 161 -15.12 -26.47 -14.42
CA CYS A 161 -16.29 -25.64 -14.16
C CYS A 161 -15.94 -24.17 -13.86
N PHE A 162 -14.73 -23.86 -13.41
CA PHE A 162 -14.33 -22.52 -12.99
C PHE A 162 -13.34 -21.86 -13.95
N PHE A 163 -12.23 -22.53 -14.26
CA PHE A 163 -11.16 -21.96 -15.08
C PHE A 163 -11.54 -21.86 -16.56
N MET A 164 -12.22 -22.87 -17.11
CA MET A 164 -12.62 -22.85 -18.52
C MET A 164 -13.53 -21.63 -18.84
N PRO A 165 -14.65 -21.39 -18.14
CA PRO A 165 -15.49 -20.22 -18.42
C PRO A 165 -14.79 -18.90 -18.11
N LEU A 166 -13.89 -18.87 -17.11
CA LEU A 166 -13.09 -17.67 -16.80
C LEU A 166 -12.17 -17.31 -17.97
N ILE A 167 -11.43 -18.29 -18.51
CA ILE A 167 -10.51 -18.06 -19.64
C ILE A 167 -11.29 -17.54 -20.85
N VAL A 168 -12.44 -18.14 -21.18
CA VAL A 168 -13.27 -17.70 -22.30
C VAL A 168 -13.77 -16.27 -22.10
N ARG A 169 -14.22 -15.89 -20.88
CA ARG A 169 -14.63 -14.50 -20.59
C ARG A 169 -13.47 -13.52 -20.70
N CYS A 170 -12.30 -13.86 -20.18
CA CYS A 170 -11.10 -13.03 -20.29
C CYS A 170 -10.68 -12.80 -21.75
N LEU A 171 -10.72 -13.84 -22.59
CA LEU A 171 -10.41 -13.74 -24.02
C LEU A 171 -11.39 -12.81 -24.75
N LYS A 172 -12.69 -12.94 -24.48
CA LYS A 172 -13.71 -12.04 -25.05
C LYS A 172 -13.50 -10.60 -24.60
N LEU A 173 -13.28 -10.39 -23.30
CA LEU A 173 -13.00 -9.06 -22.75
C LEU A 173 -11.77 -8.44 -23.41
N SER A 174 -10.66 -9.19 -23.59
CA SER A 174 -9.48 -8.66 -24.28
C SER A 174 -9.76 -8.25 -25.73
N ALA A 175 -10.59 -9.00 -26.46
CA ALA A 175 -10.95 -8.67 -27.84
C ALA A 175 -11.85 -7.43 -27.93
N GLU A 176 -12.81 -7.29 -27.02
CA GLU A 176 -13.64 -6.08 -26.89
C GLU A 176 -12.80 -4.84 -26.53
N LEU A 177 -11.77 -5.02 -25.69
CA LEU A 177 -10.85 -3.93 -25.34
C LEU A 177 -9.92 -3.54 -26.48
N ALA A 178 -9.40 -4.52 -27.21
CA ALA A 178 -8.56 -4.27 -28.39
C ALA A 178 -9.35 -3.51 -29.45
N SER A 179 -10.53 -4.01 -29.83
CA SER A 179 -11.41 -3.33 -30.79
C SER A 179 -11.86 -1.94 -30.32
N SER A 180 -12.20 -1.76 -29.03
CA SER A 180 -12.52 -0.44 -28.49
C SER A 180 -11.33 0.52 -28.49
N ALA A 181 -10.11 0.01 -28.26
CA ALA A 181 -8.89 0.80 -28.32
C ALA A 181 -8.53 1.21 -29.75
N GLU A 182 -8.68 0.32 -30.72
CA GLU A 182 -8.50 0.59 -32.15
C GLU A 182 -9.49 1.67 -32.63
N LEU A 183 -10.78 1.53 -32.29
CA LEU A 183 -11.82 2.53 -32.61
C LEU A 183 -11.55 3.89 -31.97
N ARG A 184 -10.90 3.93 -30.81
CA ARG A 184 -10.46 5.16 -30.13
C ARG A 184 -9.14 5.72 -30.65
N GLY A 185 -8.55 5.09 -31.68
CA GLY A 185 -7.33 5.56 -32.33
C GLY A 185 -6.09 5.40 -31.46
N ILE A 186 -5.91 4.27 -30.78
CA ILE A 186 -4.71 4.02 -29.96
C ILE A 186 -3.39 4.06 -30.77
N GLU A 187 -3.48 3.76 -32.07
CA GLU A 187 -2.38 3.79 -33.06
C GLU A 187 -2.17 5.17 -33.70
N CYS A 188 -2.97 6.18 -33.35
CA CYS A 188 -2.82 7.51 -33.91
C CYS A 188 -1.48 8.12 -33.45
N SER A 189 -0.66 8.56 -34.41
CA SER A 189 0.69 9.12 -34.20
C SER A 189 0.68 10.55 -33.65
N CYS A 190 -0.49 11.15 -33.44
CA CYS A 190 -0.66 12.47 -32.86
C CYS A 190 -0.21 12.53 -31.39
N ALA A 191 0.24 13.72 -30.96
CA ALA A 191 0.67 13.96 -29.59
C ALA A 191 -0.45 13.63 -28.58
N ARG A 192 -0.23 12.62 -27.73
CA ARG A 192 -1.22 12.20 -26.72
C ARG A 192 -1.37 13.27 -25.63
N THR A 193 -2.60 13.70 -25.40
CA THR A 193 -2.97 14.59 -24.29
C THR A 193 -3.39 13.77 -23.08
N SER A 194 -2.89 14.12 -21.89
CA SER A 194 -3.26 13.45 -20.64
C SER A 194 -4.47 14.15 -20.01
N ILE A 195 -5.57 13.42 -19.82
CA ILE A 195 -6.80 13.93 -19.18
C ILE A 195 -6.61 14.10 -17.66
N HIS A 196 -5.70 13.33 -17.05
CA HIS A 196 -5.35 13.50 -15.64
C HIS A 196 -4.12 14.41 -15.52
N PRO A 197 -4.26 15.61 -14.92
CA PRO A 197 -3.10 16.38 -14.53
C PRO A 197 -2.40 15.62 -13.41
N VAL A 198 -1.26 15.01 -13.72
CA VAL A 198 -0.40 14.30 -12.77
C VAL A 198 0.39 15.32 -11.91
N GLY A 199 -0.26 16.42 -11.54
CA GLY A 199 0.33 17.55 -10.85
C GLY A 199 0.59 17.20 -9.39
N PHE A 200 1.84 17.32 -8.97
CA PHE A 200 2.18 17.47 -7.56
C PHE A 200 1.42 18.70 -7.05
N ARG A 201 0.52 18.50 -6.09
CA ARG A 201 -0.20 19.63 -5.50
C ARG A 201 0.76 20.32 -4.54
N ALA A 202 0.78 21.66 -4.46
CA ALA A 202 1.70 22.36 -3.55
C ALA A 202 1.57 21.90 -2.07
N ILE A 203 0.37 21.44 -1.70
CA ILE A 203 0.06 20.84 -0.39
C ILE A 203 0.85 19.55 -0.15
N ASP A 204 1.09 18.75 -1.20
CA ASP A 204 1.88 17.52 -1.13
C ASP A 204 3.36 17.83 -0.87
N GLY A 205 3.89 18.88 -1.49
CA GLY A 205 5.26 19.35 -1.26
C GLY A 205 5.47 19.90 0.15
N MET A 206 4.50 20.66 0.66
CA MET A 206 4.56 21.21 2.02
C MET A 206 4.52 20.11 3.10
N ALA A 207 3.71 19.06 2.90
CA ALA A 207 3.65 17.94 3.84
C ALA A 207 4.95 17.13 3.88
N VAL A 208 5.57 16.89 2.72
CA VAL A 208 6.89 16.23 2.65
C VAL A 208 7.95 17.12 3.28
N GLY A 209 7.98 18.42 2.97
CA GLY A 209 8.93 19.38 3.53
C GLY A 209 8.84 19.51 5.05
N LEU A 210 7.63 19.51 5.60
CA LEU A 210 7.43 19.52 7.05
C LEU A 210 7.93 18.23 7.70
N TYR A 211 7.65 17.07 7.08
CA TYR A 211 8.13 15.79 7.58
C TYR A 211 9.66 15.68 7.53
N THR A 212 10.30 16.18 6.46
CA THR A 212 11.77 16.20 6.34
C THR A 212 12.41 17.15 7.35
N LEU A 213 11.82 18.33 7.58
CA LEU A 213 12.32 19.29 8.57
C LEU A 213 12.25 18.71 9.99
N ILE A 214 11.13 18.08 10.34
CA ILE A 214 10.99 17.47 11.66
C ILE A 214 11.96 16.28 11.81
N GLY A 215 12.11 15.45 10.78
CA GLY A 215 13.09 14.36 10.76
C GLY A 215 14.54 14.85 10.93
N ALA A 216 14.91 15.93 10.24
CA ALA A 216 16.23 16.56 10.35
C ALA A 216 16.45 17.18 11.74
N ALA A 217 15.43 17.80 12.32
CA ALA A 217 15.49 18.32 13.70
C ALA A 217 15.70 17.20 14.73
N ILE A 218 15.04 16.04 14.54
CA ILE A 218 15.22 14.86 15.40
C ILE A 218 16.64 14.27 15.23
N TYR A 219 17.21 14.30 14.02
CA TYR A 219 18.59 13.89 13.81
C TYR A 219 19.58 14.82 14.53
N TRP A 220 19.39 16.14 14.40
CA TRP A 220 20.24 17.15 15.03
C TRP A 220 20.27 17.02 16.56
N THR A 221 19.14 16.73 17.20
CA THR A 221 19.07 16.53 18.66
C THR A 221 19.80 15.26 19.14
N GLY A 222 20.03 14.27 18.28
CA GLY A 222 20.90 13.13 18.62
C GLY A 222 22.37 13.35 18.32
N GLY A 223 22.69 14.17 17.32
CA GLY A 223 24.07 14.59 17.06
C GLY A 223 24.65 15.50 18.15
N LEU A 224 23.80 16.23 18.87
CA LEU A 224 24.21 17.11 19.97
C LEU A 224 24.54 16.37 21.29
N ASN A 225 24.29 15.05 21.37
CA ASN A 225 24.52 14.22 22.56
C ASN A 225 25.69 13.21 22.37
N LEU A 226 26.54 13.44 21.37
CA LEU A 226 27.86 12.82 21.18
C LEU A 226 28.94 13.80 21.63
#